data_AF-A0A914G6W4-F1
#
_entry.id   AF-A0A914G6W4-F1
#
_cell.length_a   1.000
_cell.length_b   1.000
_cell.length_c   1.000
_cell.angle_alpha   90.00
_cell.angle_beta   90.00
_cell.angle_gamma   90.00
#
_symmetry.space_group_name_H-M   'P 1'
#
loop_
_entity.id
_entity.type
_entity.pdbx_description
1 polymer ?
#
loop_
_entity_poly.entity_id
_entity_poly.type
_entity_poly.pdbx_seq_one_letter_code
_entity_poly.pdbx_strand_id
1 'polypeptide(L)'
;MAFLAVYIYISLYGIFNTKAELQPTKLFLKTSDVLEILHLRNEFVMPFYAVCMVFVNNPGNLSNPLTVQKWNNLVSDFEELPSSLGKFSTKYWMRDYQEFVQNAEEAARLVSEEVEDLELEGRKKNELRQFFEWPEFQHWHGFVSIKDDAK
;
A
#
# COMPACT_ATOMS: atom_id res chain seq x y z
N MET A 1 -21.49 23.85 49.14
CA MET A 1 -21.63 24.30 47.73
C MET A 1 -20.29 24.52 47.05
N ALA A 2 -19.38 25.35 47.58
CA ALA A 2 -18.07 25.61 46.96
C ALA A 2 -17.21 24.34 46.74
N PHE A 3 -17.12 23.45 47.73
CA PHE A 3 -16.39 22.17 47.58
C PHE A 3 -16.91 21.28 46.45
N LEU A 4 -18.23 21.27 46.26
CA LEU A 4 -18.88 20.45 45.23
C LEU A 4 -18.62 21.04 43.84
N ALA A 5 -18.61 22.37 43.73
CA ALA A 5 -18.23 23.06 42.50
C ALA A 5 -16.76 22.81 42.12
N VAL A 6 -15.83 22.82 43.10
CA VAL A 6 -14.41 22.49 42.87
C VAL A 6 -14.26 21.03 42.46
N TYR A 7 -14.96 20.10 43.13
CA TYR A 7 -14.95 18.69 42.76
C TYR A 7 -15.47 18.46 41.33
N ILE A 8 -16.59 19.08 40.95
CA ILE A 8 -17.13 19.00 39.59
C ILE A 8 -16.15 19.59 38.57
N TYR A 9 -15.51 20.71 38.90
CA TYR A 9 -14.51 21.33 38.03
C TYR A 9 -13.31 20.40 37.78
N ILE A 10 -12.75 19.79 38.82
CA ILE A 10 -11.63 18.83 38.70
C ILE A 10 -12.06 17.58 37.93
N SER A 11 -13.27 17.08 38.17
CA SER A 11 -13.82 15.91 37.47
C SER A 11 -13.99 16.19 35.97
N LEU A 12 -14.59 17.33 35.60
CA LEU A 12 -14.72 17.77 34.21
C LEU A 12 -13.34 17.95 33.57
N TYR A 13 -12.40 18.57 34.27
CA TYR A 13 -11.03 18.72 33.79
C TYR A 13 -10.34 17.36 33.55
N GLY A 14 -10.57 16.38 34.41
CA GLY A 14 -10.09 15.01 34.24
C GLY A 14 -10.69 14.32 33.01
N ILE A 15 -12.00 14.48 32.79
CA ILE A 15 -12.71 13.92 31.63
C ILE A 15 -12.14 14.51 30.32
N PHE A 16 -11.95 15.82 30.24
CA PHE A 16 -11.41 16.45 29.03
C PHE A 16 -9.95 16.10 28.73
N ASN A 17 -9.15 15.76 29.75
CA ASN A 17 -7.74 15.39 29.58
C ASN A 17 -7.50 13.89 29.46
N THR A 18 -8.52 13.05 29.62
CA THR A 18 -8.37 11.60 29.51
C THR A 18 -8.16 11.21 28.06
N LYS A 19 -6.98 10.71 27.73
CA LYS A 19 -6.67 10.16 26.41
C LYS A 19 -7.11 8.70 26.37
N ALA A 20 -8.05 8.38 25.48
CA ALA A 20 -8.42 7.01 25.19
C ALA A 20 -7.32 6.37 24.34
N GLU A 21 -6.28 5.84 24.98
CA GLU A 21 -5.19 5.13 24.29
C GLU A 21 -5.08 3.70 24.83
N LEU A 22 -5.23 2.72 23.94
CA LEU A 22 -5.01 1.31 24.25
C LEU A 22 -3.59 0.92 23.81
N GLN A 23 -2.65 1.03 24.74
CA GLN A 23 -1.29 0.55 24.49
C GLN A 23 -1.19 -0.95 24.81
N PRO A 24 -0.60 -1.78 23.92
CA PRO A 24 -0.40 -3.21 24.20
C PRO A 24 0.35 -3.48 25.51
N THR A 25 1.23 -2.56 25.91
CA THR A 25 1.98 -2.63 27.18
C THR A 25 1.09 -2.61 28.42
N LYS A 26 -0.16 -2.11 28.33
CA LYS A 26 -1.14 -2.12 29.42
C LYS A 26 -1.87 -3.47 29.56
N LEU A 27 -1.77 -4.34 28.56
CA LEU A 27 -2.40 -5.67 28.56
C LEU A 27 -1.53 -6.73 29.25
N PHE A 28 -0.24 -6.46 29.41
CA PHE A 28 0.71 -7.39 30.02
C PHE A 28 1.04 -7.02 31.47
N LEU A 29 1.44 -8.02 32.26
CA LEU A 29 1.95 -7.83 33.62
C LEU A 29 3.19 -6.94 33.60
N LYS A 30 3.32 -6.05 34.59
CA LYS A 30 4.45 -5.11 34.72
C LYS A 30 5.83 -5.78 34.81
N THR A 31 5.88 -7.06 35.19
CA THR A 31 7.10 -7.85 35.35
C THR A 31 7.37 -8.77 34.15
N SER A 32 6.59 -8.66 33.07
CA SER A 32 6.73 -9.51 31.90
C SER A 32 7.87 -9.03 30.99
N ASP A 33 8.75 -9.92 30.58
CA ASP A 33 9.81 -9.67 29.59
C ASP A 33 9.23 -9.22 28.23
N VAL A 34 7.95 -9.51 27.96
CA VAL A 34 7.23 -9.03 26.77
C VAL A 34 7.20 -7.50 26.71
N LEU A 35 7.23 -6.80 27.85
CA LEU A 35 7.28 -5.34 27.87
C LEU A 35 8.59 -4.80 27.30
N GLU A 36 9.71 -5.47 27.57
CA GLU A 36 11.01 -5.12 27.00
C GLU A 36 11.01 -5.36 25.49
N ILE A 37 10.47 -6.49 25.03
CA ILE A 37 10.32 -6.79 23.60
C ILE A 37 9.46 -5.73 22.90
N LEU A 38 8.33 -5.33 23.50
CA LEU A 38 7.46 -4.28 22.95
C LEU A 38 8.16 -2.92 22.91
N HIS A 39 8.97 -2.59 23.91
CA HIS A 39 9.76 -1.37 23.93
C HIS A 39 10.78 -1.36 22.80
N LEU A 40 11.58 -2.42 22.67
CA LEU A 40 12.56 -2.59 21.59
C LEU A 40 11.90 -2.56 20.21
N ARG A 41 10.74 -3.21 20.04
CA ARG A 41 9.97 -3.14 18.80
C ARG A 41 9.55 -1.71 18.47
N ASN A 42 9.07 -0.95 19.44
CA ASN A 42 8.62 0.42 19.19
C ASN A 42 9.77 1.38 18.89
N GLU A 43 10.94 1.15 19.50
CA GLU A 43 12.12 1.98 19.28
C GLU A 43 12.83 1.66 17.97
N PHE A 44 13.03 0.37 17.66
CA PHE A 44 13.89 -0.06 16.55
C PHE A 44 13.13 -0.59 15.32
N VAL A 45 11.90 -1.08 15.48
CA VAL A 45 11.18 -1.74 14.37
C VAL A 45 10.10 -0.82 13.79
N MET A 46 9.22 -0.27 14.63
CA MET A 46 8.09 0.54 14.18
C MET A 46 8.47 1.75 13.31
N PRO A 47 9.55 2.50 13.60
CA PRO A 47 9.89 3.67 12.79
C PRO A 47 10.34 3.34 11.36
N PHE A 48 10.86 2.13 11.13
CA PHE A 48 11.51 1.75 9.87
C PHE A 48 10.76 0.66 9.10
N TYR A 49 9.97 -0.17 9.77
CA TYR A 49 9.33 -1.36 9.18
C TYR A 49 7.79 -1.32 9.23
N ALA A 50 7.20 -0.18 9.58
CA ALA A 50 5.74 -0.03 9.50
C ALA A 50 5.28 0.02 8.03
N VAL A 51 4.51 -0.98 7.62
CA VAL A 51 3.96 -1.07 6.26
C VAL A 51 2.58 -0.42 6.22
N CYS A 52 2.37 0.48 5.27
CA CYS A 52 1.05 1.00 4.93
C CYS A 52 0.50 0.25 3.71
N MET A 53 -0.68 -0.35 3.82
CA MET A 53 -1.37 -1.00 2.71
C MET A 53 -2.57 -0.16 2.29
N VAL A 54 -2.59 0.26 1.02
CA VAL A 54 -3.68 1.08 0.45
C VAL A 54 -4.44 0.23 -0.57
N PHE A 55 -5.70 -0.09 -0.25
CA PHE A 55 -6.60 -0.80 -1.14
C PHE A 55 -7.59 0.15 -1.79
N VAL A 56 -7.71 0.04 -3.11
CA VAL A 56 -8.56 0.90 -3.92
C VAL A 56 -9.71 0.08 -4.47
N ASN A 57 -10.89 0.29 -3.91
CA ASN A 57 -12.08 -0.46 -4.33
C ASN A 57 -12.61 -0.02 -5.69
N ASN A 58 -12.41 1.23 -6.09
CA ASN A 58 -12.86 1.76 -7.37
C ASN A 58 -11.75 2.54 -8.08
N PRO A 59 -10.88 1.86 -8.84
CA PRO A 59 -9.74 2.49 -9.51
C PRO A 59 -10.11 3.35 -10.73
N GLY A 60 -11.37 3.28 -11.18
CA GLY A 60 -11.81 3.90 -12.43
C GLY A 60 -11.28 3.16 -13.67
N ASN A 61 -11.21 3.85 -14.81
CA ASN A 61 -10.70 3.28 -16.05
C ASN A 61 -9.18 3.44 -16.14
N LEU A 62 -8.45 2.34 -15.93
CA LEU A 62 -6.99 2.27 -16.00
C LEU A 62 -6.43 2.18 -17.43
N SER A 63 -7.28 2.03 -18.46
CA SER A 63 -6.87 2.20 -19.86
C SER A 63 -6.70 3.67 -20.24
N ASN A 64 -7.23 4.61 -19.45
CA ASN A 64 -7.08 6.04 -19.70
C ASN A 64 -5.76 6.56 -19.09
N PRO A 65 -4.83 7.13 -19.90
CA PRO A 65 -3.54 7.62 -19.40
C PRO A 65 -3.68 8.70 -18.31
N LEU A 66 -4.74 9.52 -18.35
CA LEU A 66 -4.98 10.53 -17.32
C LEU A 66 -5.30 9.92 -15.96
N THR A 67 -6.01 8.78 -15.93
CA THR A 67 -6.30 8.07 -14.69
C THR A 67 -5.02 7.47 -14.13
N VAL A 68 -4.21 6.84 -14.99
CA VAL A 68 -2.92 6.25 -14.61
C VAL A 68 -1.97 7.31 -14.05
N GLN A 69 -1.92 8.50 -14.66
CA GLN A 69 -1.12 9.60 -14.16
C GLN A 69 -1.56 10.05 -12.75
N LYS A 70 -2.87 10.14 -12.49
CA LYS A 70 -3.38 10.46 -11.15
C LYS A 70 -2.95 9.43 -10.10
N TRP A 71 -2.99 8.14 -10.46
CA TRP A 71 -2.52 7.06 -9.59
C TRP A 71 -1.02 7.17 -9.31
N ASN A 72 -0.22 7.44 -10.33
CA ASN A 72 1.22 7.60 -10.18
C ASN A 72 1.56 8.81 -9.30
N ASN A 73 0.82 9.92 -9.44
CA ASN A 73 0.99 11.09 -8.58
C ASN A 73 0.64 10.77 -7.12
N LEU A 74 -0.47 10.07 -6.87
CA LEU A 74 -0.84 9.64 -5.52
C LEU A 74 0.26 8.79 -4.88
N VAL A 75 0.83 7.84 -5.64
CA VAL A 75 1.94 7.02 -5.16
C VAL A 75 3.19 7.87 -4.89
N SER A 76 3.49 8.83 -5.76
CA SER A 76 4.59 9.80 -5.55
C SER A 76 4.40 10.60 -4.25
N ASP A 77 3.18 11.07 -3.99
CA ASP A 77 2.86 11.85 -2.78
C ASP A 77 3.14 11.01 -1.50
N PHE A 78 2.86 9.71 -1.52
CA PHE A 78 3.22 8.80 -0.42
C PHE A 78 4.72 8.52 -0.34
N GLU A 79 5.41 8.45 -1.48
CA GLU A 79 6.85 8.24 -1.55
C GLU A 79 7.65 9.47 -1.06
N GLU A 80 7.09 10.67 -1.17
CA GLU A 80 7.71 11.94 -0.75
C GLU A 80 7.51 12.28 0.73
N LEU A 81 6.69 11.52 1.46
CA LEU A 81 6.49 11.75 2.89
C LEU A 81 7.82 11.58 3.67
N PRO A 82 8.10 12.42 4.67
CA PRO A 82 9.38 12.40 5.38
C PRO A 82 9.63 11.10 6.18
N SER A 83 8.57 10.36 6.50
CA SER A 83 8.64 9.05 7.16
C SER A 83 8.59 7.88 6.18
N SER A 84 8.53 8.15 4.88
CA SER A 84 8.58 7.14 3.82
C SER A 84 10.03 6.77 3.53
N LEU A 85 10.27 5.50 3.24
CA LEU A 85 11.56 5.06 2.71
C LEU A 85 11.72 5.43 1.23
N GLY A 86 10.65 5.91 0.57
CA GLY A 86 10.66 6.37 -0.81
C GLY A 86 10.46 5.25 -1.84
N LYS A 87 10.65 5.60 -3.11
CA LYS A 87 10.25 4.80 -4.29
C LYS A 87 10.76 3.36 -4.33
N PHE A 88 11.97 3.10 -3.83
CA PHE A 88 12.56 1.75 -3.85
C PHE A 88 11.88 0.77 -2.87
N SER A 89 11.16 1.30 -1.87
CA SER A 89 10.46 0.50 -0.86
C SER A 89 8.99 0.22 -1.23
N THR A 90 8.45 1.00 -2.17
CA THR A 90 7.04 0.96 -2.55
C THR A 90 6.77 -0.14 -3.54
N LYS A 91 5.88 -1.07 -3.17
CA LYS A 91 5.35 -2.08 -4.09
C LYS A 91 4.09 -1.55 -4.77
N TYR A 92 4.13 -1.42 -6.10
CA TYR A 92 3.03 -0.87 -6.89
C TYR A 92 2.87 -1.61 -8.21
N TRP A 93 1.82 -2.44 -8.28
CA TRP A 93 1.60 -3.40 -9.37
C TRP A 93 1.58 -2.80 -10.79
N MET A 94 1.12 -1.56 -10.97
CA MET A 94 1.08 -0.92 -12.29
C MET A 94 2.48 -0.62 -12.82
N ARG A 95 3.43 -0.28 -11.92
CA ARG A 95 4.83 -0.03 -12.29
C ARG A 95 5.48 -1.34 -12.75
N ASP A 96 5.26 -2.40 -11.99
CA ASP A 96 5.73 -3.74 -12.30
C ASP A 96 5.13 -4.25 -13.63
N TYR A 97 3.84 -3.99 -13.87
CA TYR A 97 3.18 -4.33 -15.12
C TYR A 97 3.76 -3.55 -16.32
N GLN A 98 4.03 -2.25 -16.16
CA GLN A 98 4.65 -1.44 -17.20
C GLN A 98 6.05 -1.93 -17.55
N GLU A 99 6.85 -2.31 -16.55
CA GLU A 99 8.18 -2.89 -16.74
C GLU A 99 8.10 -4.24 -17.47
N PHE A 100 7.15 -5.10 -17.11
CA PHE A 100 6.88 -6.36 -17.80
C PHE A 100 6.56 -6.15 -19.29
N VAL A 101 5.66 -5.21 -19.61
CA VAL A 101 5.27 -4.90 -21.00
C VAL A 101 6.46 -4.35 -21.79
N GLN A 102 7.25 -3.44 -21.19
CA GLN A 102 8.43 -2.87 -21.85
C GLN A 102 9.48 -3.93 -22.16
N ASN A 103 9.76 -4.83 -21.20
CA ASN A 103 10.70 -5.92 -21.39
C ASN A 103 10.21 -6.91 -22.47
N ALA A 104 8.90 -7.20 -22.50
CA ALA A 104 8.31 -8.05 -23.54
C ALA A 104 8.38 -7.42 -24.93
N GLU A 105 8.17 -6.11 -25.03
CA GLU A 105 8.30 -5.36 -26.28
C GLU A 105 9.75 -5.29 -26.77
N GLU A 106 10.70 -5.04 -25.86
CA GLU A 106 12.13 -5.02 -26.18
C GLU A 106 12.61 -6.40 -26.65
N ALA A 107 12.22 -7.46 -25.94
CA ALA A 107 12.50 -8.84 -26.36
C ALA A 107 11.91 -9.16 -27.73
N ALA A 108 10.68 -8.70 -28.02
CA ALA A 108 10.08 -8.89 -29.33
C ALA A 108 10.87 -8.17 -30.44
N ARG A 109 11.27 -6.91 -30.21
CA ARG A 109 12.08 -6.13 -31.17
C ARG A 109 13.44 -6.76 -31.48
N LEU A 110 14.05 -7.46 -30.52
CA LEU A 110 15.30 -8.18 -30.74
C LEU A 110 15.13 -9.46 -31.57
N VAL A 111 13.91 -10.00 -31.65
CA VAL A 111 13.60 -11.27 -32.32
C VAL A 111 12.94 -11.06 -33.69
N SER A 112 12.28 -9.92 -33.93
CA SER A 112 11.56 -9.65 -35.18
C SER A 112 12.17 -8.50 -36.00
N GLU A 113 12.87 -8.81 -37.09
CA GLU A 113 13.10 -7.84 -38.19
C GLU A 113 11.85 -7.63 -39.06
N GLU A 114 10.84 -8.50 -39.00
CA GLU A 114 9.67 -8.44 -39.91
C GLU A 114 8.40 -9.05 -39.26
N VAL A 115 7.57 -8.29 -38.54
CA VAL A 115 6.13 -8.66 -38.37
C VAL A 115 5.27 -7.40 -38.20
N GLU A 116 4.24 -7.29 -39.05
CA GLU A 116 3.28 -6.19 -39.22
C GLU A 116 2.40 -5.85 -37.99
N ASP A 117 2.02 -4.57 -37.93
CA ASP A 117 1.28 -3.83 -36.89
C ASP A 117 -0.15 -4.32 -36.53
N LEU A 118 -0.63 -5.47 -37.04
CA LEU A 118 -2.04 -5.86 -36.96
C LEU A 118 -2.43 -6.72 -35.74
N GLU A 119 -1.48 -7.25 -34.96
CA GLU A 119 -1.76 -8.14 -33.79
C GLU A 119 -1.73 -7.45 -32.41
N LEU A 120 -1.47 -6.14 -32.35
CA LEU A 120 -1.15 -5.43 -31.09
C LEU A 120 -2.32 -5.34 -30.08
N GLU A 121 -3.58 -5.28 -30.51
CA GLU A 121 -4.71 -5.10 -29.59
C GLU A 121 -5.13 -6.41 -28.89
N GLY A 122 -5.05 -7.56 -29.57
CA GLY A 122 -5.28 -8.87 -28.96
C GLY A 122 -4.16 -9.27 -28.00
N ARG A 123 -2.93 -8.84 -28.29
CA ARG A 123 -1.75 -9.06 -27.45
C ARG A 123 -1.88 -8.38 -26.08
N LYS A 124 -2.32 -7.12 -26.04
CA LYS A 124 -2.52 -6.33 -24.80
C LYS A 124 -3.48 -6.95 -23.79
N LYS A 125 -4.54 -7.63 -24.24
CA LYS A 125 -5.48 -8.32 -23.32
C LYS A 125 -4.89 -9.60 -22.74
N ASN A 126 -4.05 -10.29 -23.50
CA ASN A 126 -3.35 -11.49 -23.05
C ASN A 126 -2.15 -11.14 -22.14
N GLU A 127 -1.50 -10.00 -22.35
CA GLU A 127 -0.35 -9.53 -21.55
C GLU A 127 -0.68 -9.40 -20.06
N LEU A 128 -1.85 -8.86 -19.69
CA LEU A 128 -2.23 -8.73 -18.29
C LEU A 128 -2.45 -10.08 -17.60
N ARG A 129 -3.02 -11.07 -18.32
CA ARG A 129 -3.18 -12.43 -17.79
C ARG A 129 -1.83 -13.13 -17.65
N GLN A 130 -0.98 -13.01 -18.67
CA GLN A 130 0.38 -13.53 -18.63
C GLN A 130 1.19 -12.93 -17.49
N PHE A 131 1.07 -11.62 -17.24
CA PHE A 131 1.70 -10.96 -16.11
C PHE A 131 1.33 -11.62 -14.78
N PHE A 132 0.05 -11.90 -14.53
CA PHE A 132 -0.37 -12.55 -13.28
C PHE A 132 0.03 -14.04 -13.19
N GLU A 133 0.27 -14.70 -14.31
CA GLU A 133 0.74 -16.09 -14.36
C GLU A 133 2.26 -16.20 -14.20
N TRP A 134 3.01 -15.13 -14.46
CA TRP A 134 4.46 -15.11 -14.31
C TRP A 134 4.88 -15.29 -12.84
N PRO A 135 5.85 -16.19 -12.53
CA PRO A 135 6.23 -16.52 -11.15
C PRO A 135 6.65 -15.31 -10.29
N GLU A 136 7.24 -14.29 -10.93
CA GLU A 136 7.73 -13.08 -10.28
C GLU A 136 6.57 -12.17 -9.80
N PHE A 137 5.48 -12.11 -10.56
CA PHE A 137 4.37 -11.18 -10.35
C PHE A 137 3.08 -11.87 -9.84
N GLN A 138 3.09 -13.19 -9.70
CA GLN A 138 1.94 -13.99 -9.28
C GLN A 138 1.29 -13.50 -7.97
N HIS A 139 2.09 -12.91 -7.06
CA HIS A 139 1.59 -12.37 -5.80
C HIS A 139 0.56 -11.23 -5.99
N TRP A 140 0.61 -10.50 -7.10
CA TRP A 140 -0.35 -9.43 -7.39
C TRP A 140 -1.76 -9.95 -7.74
N HIS A 141 -1.88 -11.20 -8.17
CA HIS A 141 -3.17 -11.82 -8.48
C HIS A 141 -4.13 -11.82 -7.26
N GLY A 142 -3.60 -11.90 -6.04
CA GLY A 142 -4.40 -11.84 -4.82
C GLY A 142 -4.96 -10.44 -4.49
N PHE A 143 -4.47 -9.39 -5.15
CA PHE A 143 -4.76 -8.00 -4.83
C PHE A 143 -5.46 -7.22 -5.94
N VAL A 144 -5.52 -7.77 -7.16
CA VAL A 144 -6.14 -7.13 -8.32
C VAL A 144 -7.33 -7.96 -8.79
N SER A 145 -8.49 -7.32 -8.97
CA SER A 145 -9.69 -7.95 -9.54
C SER A 145 -9.94 -7.44 -10.95
N ILE A 146 -10.10 -8.36 -11.90
CA ILE A 146 -10.40 -8.07 -13.30
C ILE A 146 -11.90 -8.26 -13.53
N LYS A 147 -12.56 -7.24 -14.08
CA LYS A 147 -14.02 -7.24 -14.27
C LYS A 147 -14.53 -8.26 -15.31
N ASP A 148 -13.65 -8.85 -16.12
CA ASP A 148 -14.00 -9.96 -17.01
C ASP A 148 -14.42 -11.24 -16.23
N ASP A 149 -14.13 -11.31 -14.92
CA ASP A 149 -14.55 -12.40 -14.02
C ASP A 149 -15.81 -12.09 -13.19
N ALA A 150 -16.43 -10.92 -13.39
CA ALA A 150 -17.71 -10.59 -12.77
C ALA A 150 -18.86 -11.28 -13.52
N LYS A 151 -19.23 -12.48 -13.06
CA LYS A 151 -20.54 -13.09 -13.32
C LYS A 151 -21.68 -12.23 -12.76
#